data_AF-A0A0S8JIE4-F1
#
_entry.id   AF-A0A0S8JIE4-F1
#
_cell.length_a   1.000
_cell.length_b   1.000
_cell.length_c   1.000
_cell.angle_alpha   90.00
_cell.angle_beta   90.00
_cell.angle_gamma   90.00
#
_symmetry.space_group_name_H-M   'P 1'
#
loop_
_entity.id
_entity.type
_entity.pdbx_description
1 polymer ?
#
loop_
_entity_poly.entity_id
_entity_poly.type
_entity_poly.pdbx_seq_one_letter_code
_entity_poly.pdbx_strand_id
1 'polypeptide(L)'
;MYANSVVAIVVLSLFAVATSSMAAQRIVLGELFTNTSCGPCRPANLKLDTLAIEHSATLALIRYHTWWPSSADPFYQANIIENTARRIARACRASSKFTLMGAWGAIPAG
;
A
#
# COMPACT_ATOMS: atom_id res chain seq x y z
N MET A 1 -2.24 18.67 -53.58
CA MET A 1 -1.15 18.77 -52.59
C MET A 1 -1.67 19.02 -51.17
N TYR A 2 -2.68 19.88 -50.95
CA TYR A 2 -3.21 20.15 -49.60
C TYR A 2 -3.99 19.00 -48.94
N ALA A 3 -4.66 18.14 -49.71
CA ALA A 3 -5.49 17.05 -49.16
C ALA A 3 -4.68 16.02 -48.33
N ASN A 4 -3.51 15.59 -48.81
CA ASN A 4 -2.66 14.63 -48.09
C ASN A 4 -2.04 15.24 -46.84
N SER A 5 -1.70 16.53 -46.88
CA SER A 5 -1.18 17.27 -45.73
C SER A 5 -2.26 17.48 -44.66
N VAL A 6 -3.51 17.73 -45.06
CA VAL A 6 -4.65 17.86 -44.13
C VAL A 6 -4.95 16.52 -43.44
N VAL A 7 -4.95 15.41 -44.19
CA VAL A 7 -5.16 14.07 -43.60
C VAL A 7 -4.04 13.73 -42.60
N ALA A 8 -2.79 14.05 -42.92
CA ALA A 8 -1.67 13.82 -42.00
C ALA A 8 -1.80 14.63 -40.69
N ILE A 9 -2.24 15.89 -40.78
CA ILE A 9 -2.44 16.75 -39.61
C ILE A 9 -3.61 16.23 -38.74
N VAL A 10 -4.70 15.77 -39.34
CA VAL A 10 -5.86 15.21 -38.62
C VAL A 10 -5.50 13.89 -37.93
N VAL A 11 -4.71 13.03 -38.58
CA VAL A 11 -4.26 11.77 -37.97
C VAL A 11 -3.30 12.03 -36.81
N LEU A 12 -2.40 13.00 -36.94
CA LEU A 12 -1.43 13.35 -35.90
C LEU A 12 -2.11 13.99 -34.67
N SER A 13 -3.13 14.82 -34.88
CA SER A 13 -3.88 15.45 -33.78
C SER A 13 -4.74 14.43 -33.02
N LEU A 14 -5.36 13.48 -33.72
CA LEU A 14 -6.10 12.37 -33.09
C LEU A 14 -5.19 11.47 -32.25
N PHE A 15 -3.98 11.17 -32.74
CA PHE A 15 -3.01 10.37 -32.00
C PHE A 15 -2.51 11.09 -30.74
N ALA A 16 -2.28 12.40 -30.81
CA ALA A 16 -1.85 13.20 -29.66
C ALA A 16 -2.91 13.23 -28.54
N VAL A 17 -4.20 13.36 -28.88
CA VAL A 17 -5.30 13.37 -27.89
C VAL A 17 -5.47 12.02 -27.20
N ALA A 18 -5.19 10.90 -27.88
CA ALA A 18 -5.27 9.56 -27.27
C ALA A 18 -4.23 9.36 -26.15
N THR A 19 -3.05 10.02 -26.23
CA THR A 19 -1.94 9.83 -25.29
C THR A 19 -2.05 10.61 -23.98
N SER A 20 -2.90 11.64 -23.90
CA SER A 20 -3.00 12.52 -22.71
C SER A 20 -3.79 11.92 -21.54
N SER A 21 -4.41 10.74 -21.71
CA SER A 21 -5.29 10.12 -20.71
C SER A 21 -4.60 9.14 -19.74
N MET A 22 -3.29 8.96 -19.83
CA MET A 22 -2.54 8.01 -18.98
C MET A 22 -1.94 8.65 -17.72
N ALA A 23 -2.73 9.49 -17.02
CA ALA A 23 -2.37 10.00 -15.70
C ALA A 23 -3.03 9.14 -14.61
N ALA A 24 -2.37 8.07 -14.19
CA ALA A 24 -2.84 7.25 -13.07
C ALA A 24 -2.53 7.95 -11.73
N GLN A 25 -3.53 8.04 -10.85
CA GLN A 25 -3.30 8.49 -9.47
C GLN A 25 -2.41 7.48 -8.74
N ARG A 26 -1.26 7.94 -8.24
CA ARG A 26 -0.33 7.09 -7.49
C ARG A 26 -0.79 7.02 -6.05
N ILE A 27 -1.17 5.82 -5.61
CA ILE A 27 -1.53 5.55 -4.22
C ILE A 27 -0.34 4.85 -3.55
N VAL A 28 0.04 5.35 -2.39
CA VAL A 28 1.03 4.76 -1.52
C VAL A 28 0.39 3.60 -0.76
N LEU A 29 0.92 2.40 -0.94
CA LEU A 29 0.63 1.23 -0.13
C LEU A 29 1.52 1.24 1.13
N GLY A 30 0.89 1.41 2.28
CA GLY A 30 1.46 1.17 3.59
C GLY A 30 1.05 -0.21 4.11
N GLU A 31 2.01 -0.97 4.62
CA GLU A 31 1.77 -2.29 5.20
C GLU A 31 2.32 -2.34 6.63
N LEU A 32 1.47 -2.73 7.57
CA LEU A 32 1.84 -2.94 8.97
C LEU A 32 1.71 -4.41 9.32
N PHE A 33 2.77 -4.99 9.88
CA PHE A 33 2.69 -6.24 10.60
C PHE A 33 2.35 -5.94 12.05
N THR A 34 1.30 -6.58 12.60
CA THR A 34 0.78 -6.32 13.96
C THR A 34 0.26 -7.60 14.61
N ASN A 35 -0.16 -7.49 15.87
CA ASN A 35 -0.87 -8.54 16.61
C ASN A 35 -1.65 -7.91 17.78
N THR A 36 -2.84 -8.43 18.10
CA THR A 36 -3.69 -7.90 19.18
C THR A 36 -3.06 -8.01 20.58
N SER A 37 -2.22 -9.01 20.82
CA SER A 37 -1.50 -9.19 22.09
C SER A 37 -0.14 -8.46 22.14
N CYS A 38 0.20 -7.67 21.12
CA CYS A 38 1.46 -6.93 21.08
C CYS A 38 1.33 -5.53 21.72
N GLY A 39 1.89 -5.37 22.92
CA GLY A 39 1.93 -4.09 23.65
C GLY A 39 2.42 -2.89 22.81
N PRO A 40 3.63 -2.94 22.20
CA PRO A 40 4.15 -1.81 21.41
C PRO A 40 3.43 -1.61 20.07
N CYS A 41 2.60 -2.56 19.63
CA CYS A 41 1.86 -2.46 18.38
C CYS A 41 0.62 -1.56 18.47
N ARG A 42 0.04 -1.41 19.67
CA ARG A 42 -1.13 -0.56 19.90
C ARG A 42 -0.88 0.92 19.53
N PRO A 43 0.17 1.61 20.00
CA PRO A 43 0.44 2.99 19.61
C PRO A 43 0.78 3.11 18.12
N ALA A 44 1.47 2.12 17.54
CA ALA A 44 1.77 2.11 16.10
C ALA A 44 0.50 2.01 15.24
N ASN A 45 -0.47 1.18 15.65
CA ASN A 45 -1.77 1.09 14.98
C ASN A 45 -2.53 2.42 15.02
N LEU A 46 -2.56 3.08 16.19
CA LEU A 46 -3.27 4.34 16.36
C LEU A 46 -2.67 5.47 15.50
N LYS A 47 -1.32 5.56 15.46
CA LYS A 47 -0.61 6.53 14.59
C LYS A 47 -0.90 6.27 13.10
N LEU A 48 -1.10 5.02 12.70
CA LEU A 48 -1.45 4.69 11.33
C LEU A 48 -2.92 4.97 11.00
N ASP A 49 -3.82 4.84 11.98
CA ASP A 49 -5.22 5.26 11.78
C ASP A 49 -5.32 6.76 11.53
N THR A 50 -4.56 7.57 12.28
CA THR A 50 -4.52 9.02 12.03
C THR A 50 -3.93 9.34 10.66
N LEU A 51 -2.85 8.66 10.27
CA LEU A 51 -2.20 8.86 8.96
C LEU A 51 -3.09 8.44 7.80
N ALA A 52 -3.86 7.35 7.95
CA ALA A 52 -4.80 6.88 6.94
C ALA A 52 -5.96 7.86 6.72
N ILE A 53 -6.40 8.56 7.76
CA ILE A 53 -7.43 9.60 7.64
C ILE A 53 -6.85 10.83 6.92
N GLU A 54 -5.67 11.30 7.37
CA GLU A 54 -5.00 12.48 6.82
C GLU A 54 -4.65 12.33 5.33
N HIS A 55 -4.25 11.13 4.91
CA HIS A 55 -3.85 10.82 3.54
C HIS A 55 -4.82 9.87 2.83
N SER A 56 -6.11 9.89 3.16
CA SER A 56 -7.12 8.96 2.62
C SER A 56 -7.19 8.91 1.08
N ALA A 57 -6.84 10.00 0.39
CA ALA A 57 -6.82 10.07 -1.08
C ALA A 57 -5.55 9.48 -1.71
N THR A 58 -4.47 9.30 -0.93
CA THR A 58 -3.14 8.95 -1.45
C THR A 58 -2.46 7.80 -0.70
N LEU A 59 -3.06 7.27 0.38
CA LEU A 59 -2.53 6.19 1.21
C LEU A 59 -3.56 5.06 1.34
N ALA A 60 -3.19 3.88 0.87
CA ALA A 60 -3.87 2.63 1.16
C ALA A 60 -3.09 1.88 2.26
N LEU A 61 -3.78 1.47 3.32
CA LEU A 61 -3.16 0.80 4.46
C LEU A 61 -3.64 -0.65 4.57
N ILE A 62 -2.72 -1.59 4.70
CA ILE A 62 -3.01 -3.01 4.98
C ILE A 62 -2.35 -3.41 6.29
N ARG A 63 -3.09 -4.16 7.11
CA ARG A 63 -2.61 -4.70 8.39
C ARG A 63 -2.57 -6.23 8.32
N TYR A 64 -1.37 -6.78 8.37
CA TYR A 64 -1.18 -8.23 8.46
C TYR A 64 -0.99 -8.62 9.91
N HIS A 65 -1.90 -9.45 10.40
CA HIS A 65 -1.82 -9.97 11.75
C HIS A 65 -0.90 -11.19 11.76
N THR A 66 0.17 -11.12 12.54
CA THR A 66 1.16 -12.20 12.66
C THR A 66 0.82 -13.11 13.83
N TRP A 67 1.40 -14.31 13.87
CA TRP A 67 1.15 -15.26 14.96
C TRP A 67 1.88 -14.92 16.26
N TRP A 68 2.75 -13.90 16.27
CA TRP A 68 3.51 -13.51 17.45
C TRP A 68 3.10 -12.10 17.89
N PRO A 69 3.07 -11.81 19.20
CA PRO A 69 3.49 -12.66 20.32
C PRO A 69 2.50 -13.76 20.73
N SER A 70 1.28 -13.76 20.19
CA SER A 70 0.27 -14.79 20.46
C SER A 70 -0.41 -15.27 19.19
N SER A 71 -0.48 -16.59 19.00
CA SER A 71 -1.19 -17.19 17.88
C SER A 71 -2.71 -17.15 18.05
N ALA A 72 -3.20 -16.76 19.22
CA ALA A 72 -4.63 -16.61 19.52
C ALA A 72 -5.24 -15.31 18.99
N ASP A 73 -4.49 -14.51 18.22
CA ASP A 73 -5.03 -13.32 17.58
C ASP A 73 -6.16 -13.71 16.60
N PRO A 74 -7.41 -13.25 16.82
CA PRO A 74 -8.53 -13.62 15.96
C PRO A 74 -8.32 -13.22 14.50
N PHE A 75 -7.59 -12.12 14.25
CA PHE A 75 -7.28 -11.67 12.88
C PHE A 75 -6.19 -12.51 12.22
N TYR A 76 -5.27 -13.08 13.00
CA TYR A 76 -4.32 -14.06 12.48
C TYR A 76 -5.05 -15.35 12.10
N GLN A 77 -5.88 -15.87 13.02
CA GLN A 77 -6.66 -17.10 12.82
C GLN A 77 -7.64 -17.00 11.64
N ALA A 78 -8.21 -15.82 11.40
CA ALA A 78 -9.12 -15.60 10.28
C ALA A 78 -8.45 -15.76 8.90
N ASN A 79 -7.15 -15.48 8.76
CA ASN A 79 -6.47 -15.57 7.48
C ASN A 79 -4.98 -15.93 7.60
N ILE A 80 -4.72 -17.12 8.15
CA ILE A 80 -3.37 -17.59 8.43
C ILE A 80 -2.50 -17.64 7.17
N ILE A 81 -3.07 -18.10 6.05
CA ILE A 81 -2.35 -18.34 4.80
C ILE A 81 -1.82 -17.02 4.22
N GLU A 82 -2.68 -16.03 4.02
CA GLU A 82 -2.28 -14.74 3.44
C GLU A 82 -1.34 -13.99 4.39
N ASN A 83 -1.65 -13.95 5.68
CA ASN A 83 -0.81 -13.31 6.70
C ASN A 83 0.61 -13.91 6.72
N THR A 84 0.73 -15.22 6.58
CA THR A 84 2.02 -15.92 6.56
C THR A 84 2.76 -15.69 5.24
N ALA A 85 2.08 -15.75 4.10
CA ALA A 85 2.68 -15.50 2.79
C ALA A 85 3.26 -14.08 2.70
N ARG A 86 2.52 -13.07 3.14
CA ARG A 86 2.94 -11.65 3.10
C ARG A 86 4.13 -11.36 3.99
N ARG A 87 4.11 -11.93 5.19
CA ARG A 87 5.22 -11.88 6.14
C ARG A 87 6.50 -12.50 5.57
N ILE A 88 6.39 -13.62 4.86
CA ILE A 88 7.53 -14.27 4.20
C ILE A 88 8.02 -13.43 3.00
N ALA A 89 7.12 -12.99 2.13
CA ALA A 89 7.45 -12.17 0.96
C ALA A 89 8.13 -10.85 1.36
N ARG A 90 7.67 -10.26 2.48
CA ARG A 90 8.29 -9.08 3.08
C ARG A 90 9.40 -9.44 4.04
N ALA A 91 9.87 -10.68 4.20
CA ALA A 91 10.92 -11.05 5.17
C ALA A 91 10.73 -10.49 6.60
N CYS A 92 9.49 -10.31 7.05
CA CYS A 92 9.15 -9.68 8.33
C CYS A 92 9.30 -10.65 9.49
N ARG A 93 10.14 -10.25 10.47
CA ARG A 93 10.46 -11.03 11.68
C ARG A 93 10.00 -10.37 12.99
N ALA A 94 9.41 -9.19 12.93
CA ALA A 94 8.98 -8.46 14.12
C ALA A 94 7.55 -7.94 13.95
N SER A 95 6.77 -7.97 15.04
CA SER A 95 5.33 -7.65 15.03
C SER A 95 5.03 -6.16 15.00
N SER A 96 6.02 -5.28 14.96
CA SER A 96 5.83 -3.81 14.92
C SER A 96 6.56 -3.19 13.74
N LYS A 97 6.57 -3.87 12.59
CA LYS A 97 7.24 -3.39 11.38
C LYS A 97 6.23 -2.78 10.42
N PHE A 98 6.59 -1.62 9.92
CA PHE A 98 5.85 -0.91 8.88
C PHE A 98 6.67 -0.86 7.61
N THR A 99 6.00 -0.81 6.48
CA THR A 99 6.63 -0.75 5.17
C THR A 99 5.84 0.20 4.30
N LEU A 100 6.51 1.22 3.76
CA LEU A 100 5.94 2.15 2.78
C LEU A 100 6.50 1.78 1.41
N MET A 101 5.63 1.45 0.45
CA MET A 101 6.05 1.16 -0.93
C MET A 101 7.12 0.04 -1.03
N GLY A 102 7.08 -0.94 -0.12
CA GLY A 102 8.09 -2.01 -0.07
C GLY A 102 9.42 -1.64 0.57
N ALA A 103 9.62 -0.38 0.99
CA ALA A 103 10.79 0.05 1.75
C ALA A 103 10.53 -0.09 3.27
N TRP A 104 11.49 -0.69 3.97
CA TRP A 104 11.41 -0.89 5.41
C TRP A 104 11.54 0.43 6.17
N GLY A 105 10.55 0.73 7.01
CA GLY A 105 10.59 1.84 7.95
C GLY A 105 10.16 1.38 9.34
N ALA A 106 10.91 1.75 10.38
CA ALA A 106 10.36 1.68 11.73
C ALA A 106 9.45 2.91 11.91
N ILE A 107 8.19 2.71 12.32
CA ILE A 107 7.41 3.84 12.86
C ILE A 107 7.99 4.12 14.23
N PRO A 108 8.53 5.33 14.49
CA PRO A 108 9.02 5.65 15.82
C PRO A 108 7.86 5.53 16.82
N ALA A 109 8.03 4.62 17.77
CA ALA A 109 7.27 4.59 19.01
C ALA A 109 7.75 5.77 19.86
N GLY A 110 7.46 7.00 19.39
CA GLY A 110 7.41 8.17 20.27
C GLY A 110 6.39 7.93 21.35
#